data_AF-A0A1S2VC74-F1
#
_entry.id   AF-A0A1S2VC74-F1
#
_cell.length_a   1.000
_cell.length_b   1.000
_cell.length_c   1.000
_cell.angle_alpha   90.00
_cell.angle_beta   90.00
_cell.angle_gamma   90.00
#
_symmetry.space_group_name_H-M   'P 1'
#
loop_
_entity.id
_entity.type
_entity.pdbx_description
1 polymer ?
#
loop_
_entity_poly.entity_id
_entity_poly.type
_entity_poly.pdbx_seq_one_letter_code
_entity_poly.pdbx_strand_id
1 'polypeptide(L)'
;MATRYGQIQIANSELFSQHPNGFGISPYLQEKLVFPGQLEVYDQAAEVAQILLGLVIASSQIYRLTNHYGAAIEADLDQPVATSQAPTGIVYLQADGAMLLTDDGYKENKLSRIVKATDLKQSPVADRGGYIKSSLFTAHLGTATDFAAKFWGHLDA
;
A
#
# COMPACT_ATOMS: atom_id res chain seq x y z
N MET A 1 22.89 -17.83 5.56
CA MET A 1 21.75 -17.19 4.88
C MET A 1 20.93 -18.27 4.19
N ALA A 2 19.60 -18.25 4.35
CA ALA A 2 18.71 -19.22 3.72
C ALA A 2 18.43 -18.83 2.27
N THR A 3 18.59 -19.77 1.34
CA THR A 3 18.21 -19.62 -0.07
C THR A 3 17.29 -20.76 -0.48
N ARG A 4 16.64 -20.64 -1.64
CA ARG A 4 15.83 -21.72 -2.22
C ARG A 4 16.62 -23.00 -2.51
N TYR A 5 17.95 -22.91 -2.57
CA TYR A 5 18.86 -24.02 -2.84
C TYR A 5 19.52 -24.56 -1.56
N GLY A 6 19.12 -24.05 -0.39
CA GLY A 6 19.65 -24.45 0.91
C GLY A 6 20.38 -23.33 1.65
N GLN A 7 20.99 -23.70 2.77
CA GLN A 7 21.77 -22.79 3.60
C GLN A 7 23.14 -22.54 2.98
N ILE A 8 23.51 -21.26 2.87
CA ILE A 8 24.86 -20.84 2.49
C ILE A 8 25.53 -20.12 3.66
N GLN A 9 26.84 -20.30 3.79
CA GLN A 9 27.69 -19.56 4.72
C GLN A 9 28.42 -18.46 3.96
N ILE A 10 28.44 -17.26 4.55
CA ILE A 10 29.12 -16.09 4.01
C ILE A 10 30.00 -15.55 5.13
N ALA A 11 31.22 -15.13 4.81
CA ALA A 11 32.12 -14.54 5.80
C ALA A 11 31.58 -13.17 6.27
N ASN A 12 31.73 -12.84 7.56
CA ASN A 12 31.21 -11.59 8.12
C ASN A 12 31.86 -10.33 7.52
N SER A 13 33.02 -10.48 6.87
CA SER A 13 33.73 -9.41 6.16
C SER A 13 33.07 -9.03 4.83
N GLU A 14 32.23 -9.90 4.26
CA GLU A 14 31.60 -9.66 2.97
C GLU A 14 30.46 -8.64 3.06
N LEU A 15 30.28 -7.85 2.01
CA LEU A 15 29.16 -6.92 1.86
C LEU A 15 27.80 -7.64 2.00
N PHE A 16 27.71 -8.89 1.57
CA PHE A 16 26.50 -9.72 1.68
C PHE A 16 26.15 -10.12 3.12
N SER A 17 27.08 -9.97 4.06
CA SER A 17 26.84 -10.20 5.48
C SER A 17 26.33 -8.95 6.20
N GLN A 18 26.25 -7.82 5.51
CA GLN A 18 25.61 -6.62 6.04
C GLN A 18 24.08 -6.79 6.08
N HIS A 19 23.44 -6.10 7.01
CA HIS A 19 21.98 -6.14 7.19
C HIS A 19 21.36 -4.83 6.71
N PRO A 20 21.14 -4.67 5.38
CA PRO A 20 20.52 -3.47 4.85
C PRO A 20 19.15 -3.27 5.49
N ASN A 21 18.87 -2.04 5.92
CA ASN A 21 17.64 -1.66 6.63
C ASN A 21 17.40 -2.44 7.94
N GLY A 22 18.44 -3.06 8.50
CA GLY A 22 18.35 -3.86 9.73
C GLY A 22 17.87 -5.29 9.52
N PHE A 23 17.72 -5.76 8.29
CA PHE A 23 17.21 -7.11 7.99
C PHE A 23 18.31 -8.07 7.51
N GLY A 24 18.29 -9.30 8.06
CA GLY A 24 19.18 -10.41 7.68
C GLY A 24 18.89 -11.06 6.32
N ILE A 25 18.29 -10.33 5.39
CA ILE A 25 17.89 -10.79 4.07
C ILE A 25 18.27 -9.74 3.02
N SER A 26 18.52 -10.18 1.79
CA SER A 26 18.93 -9.27 0.71
C SER A 26 17.84 -8.23 0.40
N PRO A 27 18.19 -7.03 -0.08
CA PRO A 27 17.21 -6.00 -0.47
C PRO A 27 16.19 -6.51 -1.49
N TYR A 28 16.61 -7.37 -2.41
CA TYR A 28 15.72 -8.01 -3.37
C TYR A 28 14.68 -8.91 -2.69
N LEU A 29 15.09 -9.73 -1.71
CA LEU A 29 14.14 -10.53 -0.95
C LEU A 29 13.24 -9.66 -0.08
N GLN A 30 13.75 -8.54 0.45
CA GLN A 30 12.93 -7.57 1.17
C GLN A 30 11.78 -7.06 0.28
N GLU A 31 12.09 -6.55 -0.91
CA GLU A 31 11.08 -6.08 -1.88
C GLU A 31 10.03 -7.16 -2.20
N LYS A 32 10.48 -8.40 -2.45
CA LYS A 32 9.59 -9.54 -2.76
C LYS A 32 8.69 -9.96 -1.60
N LEU A 33 9.06 -9.66 -0.36
CA LEU A 33 8.24 -9.97 0.82
C LEU A 33 7.32 -8.82 1.22
N VAL A 34 7.71 -7.56 0.98
CA VAL A 34 6.82 -6.40 1.19
C VAL A 34 5.59 -6.50 0.29
N PHE A 35 5.78 -6.88 -0.98
CA PHE A 35 4.71 -6.92 -1.97
C PHE A 35 3.50 -7.81 -1.60
N PRO A 36 3.66 -9.09 -1.20
CA PRO A 36 2.53 -9.88 -0.71
C PRO A 36 2.04 -9.39 0.67
N GLY A 37 2.92 -8.84 1.50
CA GLY A 37 2.56 -8.31 2.82
C GLY A 37 1.66 -7.07 2.80
N GLN A 38 1.55 -6.36 1.68
CA GLN A 38 0.57 -5.27 1.48
C GLN A 38 -0.76 -5.75 0.86
N LEU A 39 -0.82 -6.99 0.35
CA LEU A 39 -1.99 -7.51 -0.35
C LEU A 39 -2.83 -8.44 0.53
N GLU A 40 -2.18 -9.17 1.42
CA GLU A 40 -2.80 -10.25 2.20
C GLU A 40 -2.44 -10.15 3.68
N VAL A 41 -3.16 -10.89 4.52
CA VAL A 41 -2.73 -11.10 5.91
C VAL A 41 -1.40 -11.86 5.93
N TYR A 42 -0.56 -11.58 6.93
CA TYR A 42 0.85 -12.00 6.91
C TYR A 42 1.08 -13.51 6.84
N ASP A 43 0.15 -14.33 7.35
CA ASP A 43 0.22 -15.78 7.23
C ASP A 43 0.00 -16.24 5.78
N GLN A 44 -0.98 -15.66 5.09
CA GLN A 44 -1.21 -15.91 3.65
C GLN A 44 -0.05 -15.37 2.80
N ALA A 45 0.49 -14.20 3.15
CA ALA A 45 1.68 -13.67 2.48
C ALA A 45 2.89 -14.61 2.61
N ALA A 46 3.05 -15.27 3.77
CA ALA A 46 4.08 -16.28 3.98
C ALA A 46 3.84 -17.55 3.13
N GLU A 47 2.60 -18.00 3.00
CA GLU A 47 2.23 -19.10 2.08
C GLU A 47 2.55 -18.74 0.63
N VAL A 48 2.22 -17.53 0.19
CA VAL A 48 2.56 -17.03 -1.15
C VAL A 48 4.07 -17.00 -1.36
N ALA A 49 4.84 -16.53 -0.39
CA ALA A 49 6.30 -16.54 -0.45
C ALA A 49 6.86 -17.97 -0.56
N GLN A 50 6.30 -18.93 0.17
CA GLN A 50 6.70 -20.34 0.06
C GLN A 50 6.40 -20.90 -1.34
N ILE A 51 5.22 -20.62 -1.91
CA ILE A 51 4.81 -21.13 -3.23
C ILE A 51 5.67 -20.52 -4.34
N LEU A 52 5.88 -19.21 -4.32
CA LEU A 52 6.54 -18.49 -5.41
C LEU A 52 8.07 -18.49 -5.31
N LEU A 53 8.62 -18.42 -4.09
CA LEU A 53 10.06 -18.28 -3.86
C LEU A 53 10.71 -19.58 -3.36
N GLY A 54 9.91 -20.55 -2.87
CA GLY A 54 10.42 -21.77 -2.24
C GLY A 54 11.09 -21.52 -0.89
N LEU A 55 10.72 -20.42 -0.21
CA LEU A 55 11.32 -20.00 1.05
C LEU A 55 10.30 -20.03 2.18
N VAL A 56 10.63 -20.71 3.27
CA VAL A 56 9.83 -20.69 4.50
C VAL A 56 10.15 -19.40 5.25
N ILE A 57 9.20 -18.47 5.26
CA ILE A 57 9.33 -17.17 5.92
C ILE A 57 8.29 -17.09 7.03
N ALA A 58 8.70 -16.61 8.21
CA ALA A 58 7.76 -16.37 9.30
C ALA A 58 6.91 -15.13 8.99
N SER A 59 5.59 -15.20 9.26
CA SER A 59 4.69 -14.05 9.09
C SER A 59 5.15 -12.81 9.88
N SER A 60 5.74 -13.00 11.06
CA SER A 60 6.35 -11.91 11.85
C SER A 60 7.52 -11.20 11.15
N GLN A 61 8.25 -11.87 10.25
CA GLN A 61 9.28 -11.25 9.45
C GLN A 61 8.68 -10.34 8.37
N ILE A 62 7.60 -10.79 7.73
CA ILE A 62 6.85 -9.98 6.74
C ILE A 62 6.22 -8.76 7.44
N TYR A 63 5.55 -8.96 8.58
CA TYR A 63 4.99 -7.87 9.40
C TYR A 63 6.03 -6.77 9.71
N ARG A 64 7.19 -7.15 10.24
CA ARG A 64 8.26 -6.19 10.58
C ARG A 64 8.75 -5.43 9.36
N LEU A 65 8.85 -6.11 8.23
CA LEU A 65 9.32 -5.53 6.98
C LEU A 65 8.30 -4.55 6.40
N THR A 66 7.04 -4.96 6.31
CA THR A 66 5.94 -4.11 5.83
C THR A 66 5.79 -2.87 6.72
N ASN A 67 5.83 -3.02 8.05
CA ASN A 67 5.77 -1.88 8.97
C ASN A 67 6.97 -0.95 8.85
N HIS A 68 8.19 -1.50 8.68
CA HIS A 68 9.39 -0.68 8.50
C HIS A 68 9.28 0.21 7.27
N TYR A 69 8.90 -0.36 6.12
CA TYR A 69 8.75 0.42 4.89
C TYR A 69 7.50 1.31 4.90
N GLY A 70 6.41 0.88 5.53
CA GLY A 70 5.21 1.69 5.70
C GLY A 70 5.50 2.96 6.51
N ALA A 71 6.21 2.84 7.63
CA ALA A 71 6.64 3.99 8.42
C ALA A 71 7.57 4.94 7.65
N ALA A 72 8.41 4.39 6.76
CA ALA A 72 9.34 5.20 5.97
C ALA A 72 8.64 6.08 4.91
N ILE A 73 7.44 5.71 4.46
CA ILE A 73 6.68 6.44 3.43
C ILE A 73 5.48 7.20 4.01
N GLU A 74 5.19 7.06 5.31
CA GLU A 74 3.99 7.63 5.95
C GLU A 74 3.90 9.15 5.77
N ALA A 75 5.03 9.86 5.95
CA ALA A 75 5.09 11.31 5.77
C ALA A 75 4.80 11.76 4.32
N ASP A 76 5.16 10.93 3.33
CA ASP A 76 4.92 11.20 1.92
C ASP A 76 3.46 10.90 1.53
N LEU A 77 2.85 9.87 2.13
CA LEU A 77 1.44 9.51 1.91
C LEU A 77 0.47 10.54 2.47
N ASP A 78 0.85 11.24 3.54
CA ASP A 78 0.03 12.29 4.15
C ASP A 78 0.10 13.63 3.42
N GLN A 79 0.99 13.77 2.44
CA GLN A 79 0.97 14.93 1.57
C GLN A 79 -0.19 14.82 0.57
N PRO A 80 -0.90 15.92 0.27
CA PRO A 80 -1.83 15.91 -0.84
C PRO A 80 -1.07 15.50 -2.10
N VAL A 81 -1.57 14.49 -2.80
CA VAL A 81 -1.05 14.12 -4.13
C VAL A 81 -0.97 15.40 -4.95
N ALA A 82 0.25 15.80 -5.32
CA ALA A 82 0.51 17.00 -6.09
C ALA A 82 -0.12 16.88 -7.47
N THR A 83 -1.41 17.12 -7.56
CA THR A 83 -2.07 17.41 -8.82
C THR A 83 -1.71 18.84 -9.17
N SER A 84 -1.07 19.04 -10.31
CA SER A 84 -0.62 20.36 -10.78
C SER A 84 -1.74 21.39 -10.97
N GLN A 85 -3.01 20.98 -10.81
CA GLN A 85 -4.21 21.79 -10.89
C GLN A 85 -5.40 21.01 -10.29
N ALA A 86 -6.33 21.71 -9.64
CA ALA A 86 -7.65 21.22 -9.30
C ALA A 86 -8.31 20.59 -10.53
N PRO A 87 -9.12 19.54 -10.31
CA PRO A 87 -9.84 18.92 -11.39
C PRO A 87 -10.86 19.90 -12.00
N THR A 88 -10.63 20.31 -13.25
CA THR A 88 -11.57 21.16 -13.99
C THR A 88 -12.72 20.37 -14.59
N GLY A 89 -13.90 20.99 -14.69
CA GLY A 89 -15.09 20.41 -15.34
C GLY A 89 -15.97 19.62 -14.36
N ILE A 90 -16.71 18.64 -14.88
CA ILE A 90 -17.59 17.81 -14.05
C ILE A 90 -16.75 16.74 -13.34
N VAL A 91 -16.86 16.73 -12.01
CA VAL A 91 -16.28 15.70 -11.15
C VAL A 91 -17.38 14.99 -10.37
N TYR A 92 -17.17 13.71 -10.12
CA TYR A 92 -17.99 12.89 -9.24
C TYR A 92 -17.20 12.60 -7.97
N LEU A 93 -17.87 12.75 -6.84
CA LEU A 93 -17.30 12.56 -5.52
C LEU A 93 -18.01 11.40 -4.85
N GLN A 94 -17.23 10.49 -4.28
CA GLN A 94 -17.72 9.44 -3.40
C GLN A 94 -16.97 9.58 -2.08
N ALA A 95 -17.69 9.56 -0.97
CA ALA A 95 -17.11 9.57 0.37
C ALA A 95 -17.94 8.63 1.24
N ASP A 96 -17.26 7.78 1.99
CA ASP A 96 -17.87 6.83 2.92
C ASP A 96 -16.98 6.65 4.16
N GLY A 97 -17.55 6.10 5.22
CA GLY A 97 -16.87 5.80 6.48
C GLY A 97 -17.03 4.34 6.88
N ALA A 98 -15.99 3.77 7.48
CA ALA A 98 -16.02 2.41 8.01
C ALA A 98 -15.32 2.34 9.37
N MET A 99 -15.81 1.47 10.25
CA MET A 99 -15.10 1.15 11.50
C MET A 99 -14.09 0.03 11.24
N LEU A 100 -12.81 0.33 11.46
CA LEU A 100 -11.73 -0.64 11.38
C LEU A 100 -11.37 -1.10 12.79
N LEU A 101 -11.27 -2.41 12.99
CA LEU A 101 -10.70 -2.96 14.21
C LEU A 101 -9.18 -2.82 14.16
N THR A 102 -8.60 -2.13 15.14
CA THR A 102 -7.16 -1.91 15.29
C THR A 102 -6.67 -2.43 16.64
N ASP A 103 -5.35 -2.40 16.87
CA ASP A 103 -4.77 -2.78 18.17
C ASP A 103 -5.27 -1.90 19.33
N ASP A 104 -5.66 -0.64 19.06
CA ASP A 104 -6.27 0.26 20.05
C ASP A 104 -7.82 0.20 20.06
N GLY A 105 -8.40 -0.83 19.44
CA GLY A 105 -9.85 -1.01 19.31
C GLY A 105 -10.42 -0.46 18.01
N TYR A 106 -11.75 -0.29 17.96
CA TYR A 106 -12.43 0.20 16.77
C TYR A 106 -12.12 1.68 16.53
N LYS A 107 -11.56 1.98 15.35
CA LYS A 107 -11.31 3.34 14.88
C LYS A 107 -12.11 3.63 13.63
N GLU A 108 -12.62 4.84 13.53
CA GLU A 108 -13.33 5.29 12.33
C GLU A 108 -12.33 5.66 11.24
N ASN A 109 -12.50 5.08 10.05
CA ASN A 109 -11.78 5.43 8.84
C ASN A 109 -12.74 6.11 7.85
N LYS A 110 -12.26 7.11 7.13
CA LYS A 110 -12.99 7.79 6.06
C LYS A 110 -12.23 7.63 4.76
N LEU A 111 -12.95 7.26 3.72
CA LEU A 111 -12.41 7.06 2.39
C LEU A 111 -13.20 7.89 1.40
N SER A 112 -12.50 8.59 0.52
CA SER A 112 -13.11 9.24 -0.64
C SER A 112 -12.41 8.89 -1.93
N ARG A 113 -13.18 9.06 -3.00
CA ARG A 113 -12.75 8.94 -4.38
C ARG A 113 -13.26 10.12 -5.21
N ILE A 114 -12.37 10.76 -5.94
CA ILE A 114 -12.67 11.84 -6.89
C ILE A 114 -12.45 11.30 -8.31
N VAL A 115 -13.46 11.44 -9.18
CA VAL A 115 -13.42 10.96 -10.57
C VAL A 115 -13.83 12.08 -11.51
N LYS A 116 -12.99 12.40 -12.51
CA LYS A 116 -13.37 13.33 -13.58
C LYS A 116 -14.35 12.63 -14.52
N ALA A 117 -15.37 13.34 -15.01
CA ALA A 117 -16.30 12.80 -16.00
C ALA A 117 -15.56 12.29 -17.25
N THR A 118 -14.46 12.94 -17.63
CA THR A 118 -13.60 12.52 -18.75
C THR A 118 -12.88 11.19 -18.53
N ASP A 119 -12.75 10.75 -17.28
CA ASP A 119 -12.12 9.48 -16.91
C ASP A 119 -13.12 8.33 -16.78
N LEU A 120 -14.42 8.61 -16.89
CA LEU A 120 -15.45 7.58 -17.08
C LEU A 120 -15.40 7.10 -18.52
N LYS A 121 -14.92 5.88 -18.74
CA LYS A 121 -14.80 5.28 -20.07
C LYS A 121 -15.90 4.26 -20.28
N GLN A 122 -16.67 4.44 -21.35
CA GLN A 122 -17.58 3.39 -21.81
C GLN A 122 -16.77 2.25 -22.45
N SER A 123 -17.21 1.02 -22.23
CA SER A 123 -16.70 -0.12 -22.98
C SER A 123 -17.05 0.03 -24.47
N PRO A 124 -16.12 -0.30 -25.39
CA PRO A 124 -16.46 -0.41 -26.81
C PRO A 124 -17.36 -1.62 -27.11
N VAL A 125 -17.44 -2.59 -26.18
CA VAL A 125 -18.35 -3.73 -26.26
C VAL A 125 -19.68 -3.34 -25.60
N ALA A 126 -20.77 -3.45 -26.36
CA ALA A 126 -22.13 -3.21 -25.89
C ALA A 126 -22.43 -4.00 -24.60
N ASP A 127 -23.21 -3.39 -23.70
CA ASP A 127 -23.70 -3.97 -22.44
C ASP A 127 -22.64 -4.41 -21.41
N ARG A 128 -21.35 -4.18 -21.69
CA ARG A 128 -20.25 -4.51 -20.76
C ARG A 128 -20.01 -3.44 -19.68
N GLY A 129 -20.80 -2.38 -19.66
CA GLY A 129 -20.63 -1.24 -18.76
C GLY A 129 -19.42 -0.37 -19.10
N GLY A 130 -18.96 0.42 -18.14
CA GLY A 130 -17.78 1.27 -18.27
C GLY A 130 -16.76 1.00 -17.17
N TYR A 131 -15.64 1.72 -17.21
CA TYR A 131 -14.62 1.70 -16.16
C TYR A 131 -14.09 3.10 -15.86
N ILE A 132 -13.50 3.26 -14.68
CA ILE A 132 -12.85 4.49 -14.26
C ILE A 132 -11.38 4.38 -14.65
N LYS A 133 -10.93 5.21 -15.60
CA LYS A 133 -9.54 5.22 -16.07
C LYS A 133 -8.57 5.75 -15.01
N SER A 134 -8.98 6.80 -14.29
CA SER A 134 -8.18 7.43 -13.25
C SER A 134 -9.09 8.01 -12.17
N SER A 135 -8.60 8.00 -10.94
CA SER A 135 -9.29 8.59 -9.79
C SER A 135 -8.28 8.94 -8.70
N LEU A 136 -8.60 9.96 -7.92
CA LEU A 136 -7.84 10.33 -6.72
C LEU A 136 -8.51 9.71 -5.50
N PHE A 137 -7.73 9.07 -4.64
CA PHE A 137 -8.19 8.52 -3.38
C PHE A 137 -7.64 9.34 -2.22
N THR A 138 -8.47 9.53 -1.20
CA THR A 138 -8.06 10.12 0.07
C THR A 138 -8.59 9.22 1.18
N ALA A 139 -7.72 8.77 2.07
CA ALA A 139 -8.09 7.98 3.23
C ALA A 139 -7.63 8.71 4.50
N HIS A 140 -8.41 8.59 5.57
CA HIS A 140 -8.04 9.14 6.86
C HIS A 140 -8.62 8.30 8.00
N LEU A 141 -7.75 7.72 8.81
CA LEU A 141 -8.10 7.07 10.06
C LEU A 141 -8.18 8.13 11.16
N GLY A 142 -9.40 8.54 11.54
CA GLY A 142 -9.59 9.63 12.50
C GLY A 142 -10.86 10.43 12.27
N THR A 143 -10.78 11.73 12.55
CA THR A 143 -11.97 12.58 12.63
C THR A 143 -12.49 12.97 11.25
N ALA A 144 -13.78 13.32 11.18
CA ALA A 144 -14.37 13.88 9.95
C ALA A 144 -13.72 15.20 9.53
N THR A 145 -13.31 16.00 10.52
CA THR A 145 -12.70 17.32 10.32
C THR A 145 -11.36 17.20 9.61
N ASP A 146 -10.50 16.32 10.11
CA ASP A 146 -9.15 16.11 9.55
C ASP A 146 -9.23 15.48 8.16
N PHE A 147 -10.15 14.54 7.97
CA PHE A 147 -10.47 13.99 6.65
C PHE A 147 -10.92 15.08 5.67
N ALA A 148 -11.85 15.94 6.07
CA ALA A 148 -12.37 16.99 5.21
C ALA A 148 -11.26 17.98 4.79
N ALA A 149 -10.35 18.34 5.70
CA ALA A 149 -9.21 19.19 5.38
C ALA A 149 -8.31 18.57 4.29
N LYS A 150 -8.01 17.26 4.39
CA LYS A 150 -7.25 16.54 3.35
C LYS A 150 -8.04 16.45 2.03
N PHE A 151 -9.33 16.12 2.11
CA PHE A 151 -10.19 15.91 0.94
C PHE A 151 -10.40 17.18 0.11
N TRP A 152 -10.76 18.29 0.76
CA TRP A 152 -11.01 19.57 0.07
C TRP A 152 -9.75 20.14 -0.58
N GLY A 153 -8.58 19.86 -0.03
CA GLY A 153 -7.29 20.22 -0.65
C GLY A 153 -7.12 19.67 -2.08
N HIS A 154 -7.80 18.58 -2.45
CA HIS A 154 -7.76 18.05 -3.81
C HIS A 154 -8.70 18.76 -4.81
N LEU A 155 -9.68 19.53 -4.30
CA LEU A 155 -10.66 20.25 -5.11
C LEU A 155 -10.32 21.74 -5.25
N ASP A 156 -9.58 22.29 -4.29
CA ASP A 156 -9.23 23.71 -4.23
C ASP A 156 -7.83 24.03 -4.83
N ALA A 157 -7.07 23.01 -5.30
CA ALA A 157 -5.67 23.11 -5.74
C ALA A 157 -5.39 23.87 -7.06
#